data_AF-A0AAD6Q0N8-F1
#
_entry.id   AF-A0AAD6Q0N8-F1
#
_cell.length_a   1.000
_cell.length_b   1.000
_cell.length_c   1.000
_cell.angle_alpha   90.00
_cell.angle_beta   90.00
_cell.angle_gamma   90.00
#
_symmetry.space_group_name_H-M   'P 1'
#
loop_
_entity.id
_entity.type
_entity.pdbx_description
1 polymer ?
#
loop_
_entity_poly.entity_id
_entity_poly.type
_entity_poly.pdbx_seq_one_letter_code
_entity_poly.pdbx_strand_id
1 'polypeptide(L)'
;MPDFYAEGEYDLSGFAVGIVKKDSVIDGKNIVAGDVLIGLPSSGVHSNGFSLIRRVLARSGLSLNDQLPGGSVTLGEALMAPTAIYVKQVLDLISKGGVKGIARITGGGFTDNMPRVFPKGPGASIYKESWEVPTLFIWIQEVNCVLHSNDGL
;
A
#
# COMPACT_ATOMS: atom_id res chain seq x y z
N MET A 1 7.03 -0.19 28.81
CA MET A 1 8.31 0.51 29.07
C MET A 1 7.99 2.00 29.19
N PRO A 2 7.56 2.47 30.38
CA PRO A 2 7.07 3.84 30.56
C PRO A 2 8.12 4.92 30.31
N ASP A 3 9.42 4.59 30.41
CA ASP A 3 10.51 5.53 30.09
C ASP A 3 10.94 5.52 28.62
N PHE A 4 10.36 4.62 27.80
CA PHE A 4 10.77 4.43 26.39
C PHE A 4 9.73 4.91 25.38
N TYR A 5 8.44 4.82 25.71
CA TYR A 5 7.33 5.32 24.89
C TYR A 5 6.60 6.43 25.62
N ALA A 6 6.11 7.43 24.88
CA ALA A 6 5.27 8.47 25.46
C ALA A 6 3.95 7.89 26.00
N GLU A 7 3.27 8.63 26.86
CA GLU A 7 1.98 8.20 27.39
C GLU A 7 0.97 7.96 26.26
N GLY A 8 0.35 6.78 26.26
CA GLY A 8 -0.59 6.35 25.22
C GLY A 8 0.06 5.79 23.95
N GLU A 9 1.39 5.79 23.83
CA GLU A 9 2.09 5.17 22.72
C GLU A 9 2.47 3.71 23.02
N TYR A 10 2.37 2.87 21.99
CA TYR A 10 2.82 1.50 22.05
C TYR A 10 3.38 1.08 20.70
N ASP A 11 4.30 0.13 20.74
CA ASP A 11 4.80 -0.56 19.55
C ASP A 11 4.30 -2.00 19.55
N LEU A 12 3.85 -2.45 18.38
CA LEU A 12 3.33 -3.79 18.17
C LEU A 12 4.12 -4.47 17.07
N SER A 13 4.85 -5.52 17.45
CA SER A 13 5.57 -6.38 16.53
C SER A 13 4.93 -7.77 16.49
N GLY A 14 4.93 -8.38 15.31
CA GLY A 14 4.39 -9.72 15.07
C GLY A 14 5.36 -10.58 14.28
N PHE A 15 5.23 -11.89 14.43
CA PHE A 15 6.05 -12.87 13.72
C PHE A 15 5.16 -13.93 13.07
N ALA A 16 5.52 -14.36 11.87
CA ALA A 16 4.80 -15.39 11.12
C ALA A 16 5.79 -16.38 10.50
N VAL A 17 5.38 -17.64 10.42
CA VAL A 17 6.11 -18.73 9.76
C VAL A 17 5.24 -19.34 8.67
N GLY A 18 5.84 -19.60 7.51
CA GLY A 18 5.21 -20.31 6.40
C GLY A 18 6.12 -21.41 5.86
N ILE A 19 5.55 -22.33 5.08
CA ILE A 19 6.26 -23.42 4.42
C ILE A 19 5.96 -23.40 2.93
N VAL A 20 6.98 -23.68 2.11
CA VAL A 20 6.86 -23.80 0.65
C VAL A 20 7.79 -24.92 0.19
N LYS A 21 7.36 -25.68 -0.82
CA LYS A 21 8.26 -26.65 -1.46
C LYS A 21 9.32 -25.88 -2.26
N LYS A 22 10.58 -26.36 -2.23
CA LYS A 22 11.72 -25.68 -2.86
C LYS A 22 11.51 -25.41 -4.36
N ASP A 23 10.89 -26.35 -5.06
CA ASP A 23 10.56 -26.28 -6.49
C ASP A 23 9.36 -25.38 -6.81
N SER A 24 8.56 -25.04 -5.80
CA SER A 24 7.35 -24.22 -5.91
C SER A 24 7.58 -22.76 -5.49
N VAL A 25 8.83 -22.37 -5.22
CA VAL A 25 9.19 -20.99 -4.86
C VAL A 25 8.97 -20.07 -6.06
N ILE A 26 8.16 -19.03 -5.84
CA ILE A 26 7.93 -17.97 -6.81
C ILE A 26 8.94 -16.86 -6.56
N ASP A 27 9.90 -16.70 -7.47
CA ASP A 27 11.05 -15.79 -7.33
C ASP A 27 11.14 -14.74 -8.45
N GLY A 28 10.17 -14.69 -9.37
CA GLY A 28 10.15 -13.68 -10.44
C GLY A 28 11.06 -13.95 -11.63
N LYS A 29 11.96 -14.95 -11.58
CA LYS A 29 12.99 -15.15 -12.60
C LYS A 29 12.45 -15.47 -14.01
N ASN A 30 11.23 -15.99 -14.08
CA ASN A 30 10.55 -16.38 -15.31
C ASN A 30 9.65 -15.27 -15.87
N ILE A 31 9.65 -14.08 -15.27
CA ILE A 31 8.94 -12.91 -15.80
C ILE A 31 9.60 -12.47 -17.10
N VAL A 32 8.79 -12.28 -18.14
CA VAL A 32 9.23 -11.87 -19.47
C VAL A 32 8.35 -10.72 -19.98
N ALA A 33 8.83 -9.99 -20.99
CA ALA A 33 8.02 -9.00 -21.67
C ALA A 33 6.74 -9.64 -22.26
N GLY A 34 5.61 -8.96 -22.08
CA GLY A 34 4.29 -9.47 -22.47
C GLY A 34 3.53 -10.17 -21.34
N ASP A 35 4.17 -10.43 -20.19
CA ASP A 35 3.45 -10.87 -18.99
C ASP A 35 2.51 -9.78 -18.48
N VAL A 36 1.41 -10.21 -17.86
CA VAL A 36 0.35 -9.34 -17.36
C VAL A 36 0.55 -9.06 -15.87
N LEU A 37 0.34 -7.80 -15.49
CA LEU A 37 0.29 -7.38 -14.09
C LEU A 37 -1.15 -7.38 -13.60
N ILE A 38 -1.40 -8.08 -12.50
CA ILE A 38 -2.70 -8.12 -11.83
C ILE A 38 -2.53 -7.49 -10.44
N GLY A 39 -3.28 -6.42 -10.19
CA GLY A 39 -3.34 -5.76 -8.89
C GLY A 39 -4.51 -6.30 -8.07
N LEU A 40 -4.30 -6.48 -6.76
CA LEU A 40 -5.39 -6.70 -5.80
C LEU A 40 -5.70 -5.36 -5.10
N PRO A 41 -6.97 -4.97 -4.96
CA PRO A 41 -7.33 -3.68 -4.39
C PRO A 41 -6.92 -3.60 -2.91
N SER A 42 -6.38 -2.44 -2.51
CA SER A 42 -6.11 -2.11 -1.11
C SER A 42 -7.40 -1.67 -0.40
N SER A 43 -7.47 -1.88 0.91
CA SER A 43 -8.49 -1.30 1.79
C SER A 43 -8.25 0.19 2.12
N GLY A 44 -7.15 0.78 1.64
CA GLY A 44 -6.73 2.15 1.92
C GLY A 44 -5.22 2.25 2.03
N VAL A 45 -4.72 3.08 2.95
CA VAL A 45 -3.29 3.34 3.17
C VAL A 45 -2.52 2.15 3.78
N HIS A 46 -3.25 1.12 4.23
CA HIS A 46 -2.71 -0.05 4.95
C HIS A 46 -1.91 0.38 6.18
N SER A 47 -0.61 0.08 6.23
CA SER A 47 0.28 0.32 7.38
C SER A 47 1.48 1.21 7.02
N ASN A 48 1.43 1.90 5.87
CA ASN A 48 2.55 2.71 5.37
C ASN A 48 2.11 4.14 5.06
N GLY A 49 3.06 5.09 5.13
CA GLY A 49 2.80 6.50 4.79
C GLY A 49 2.19 7.35 5.92
N PHE A 50 1.98 6.80 7.12
CA PHE A 50 1.36 7.53 8.23
C PHE A 50 2.11 8.79 8.67
N SER A 51 3.43 8.87 8.48
CA SER A 51 4.17 10.11 8.73
C SER A 51 3.77 11.25 7.80
N LEU A 52 3.45 10.97 6.52
CA LEU A 52 2.91 11.97 5.59
C LEU A 52 1.46 12.31 5.94
N ILE A 53 0.65 11.28 6.20
CA ILE A 53 -0.77 11.43 6.53
C ILE A 53 -0.96 12.33 7.75
N ARG A 54 -0.18 12.15 8.82
CA ARG A 54 -0.24 13.02 10.00
C ARG A 54 0.04 14.49 9.67
N ARG A 55 0.99 14.77 8.76
CA ARG A 55 1.27 16.15 8.30
C ARG A 55 0.12 16.71 7.47
N VAL A 56 -0.48 15.90 6.59
CA VAL A 56 -1.65 16.28 5.80
C VAL A 56 -2.83 16.61 6.69
N LEU A 57 -3.14 15.76 7.67
CA LEU A 57 -4.22 15.97 8.64
C LEU A 57 -4.01 17.25 9.47
N ALA A 58 -2.81 17.46 9.99
CA ALA A 58 -2.49 18.66 10.78
C ALA A 58 -2.69 19.97 9.98
N ARG A 59 -2.54 19.92 8.65
CA ARG A 59 -2.68 21.08 7.76
C ARG A 59 -4.07 21.24 7.16
N SER A 60 -4.84 20.17 7.03
CA SER A 60 -6.20 20.23 6.49
C SER A 60 -7.18 20.94 7.42
N GLY A 61 -6.86 21.01 8.73
CA GLY A 61 -7.77 21.54 9.75
C GLY A 61 -8.93 20.60 10.09
N LEU A 62 -8.96 19.40 9.49
CA LEU A 62 -9.95 18.37 9.78
C LEU A 62 -9.50 17.51 10.96
N SER A 63 -10.46 17.05 11.74
CA SER A 63 -10.31 16.05 12.79
C SER A 63 -10.61 14.64 12.26
N LEU A 64 -10.24 13.62 13.03
CA LEU A 64 -10.53 12.22 12.70
C LEU A 64 -12.03 11.90 12.68
N ASN A 65 -12.86 12.72 13.34
CA ASN A 65 -14.31 12.52 13.39
C ASN A 65 -15.05 13.23 12.24
N ASP A 66 -14.36 14.06 11.47
CA ASP A 66 -14.95 14.72 10.32
C ASP A 66 -15.10 13.75 9.16
N GLN A 67 -16.11 14.00 8.33
CA GLN A 67 -16.36 13.22 7.13
C GLN A 67 -15.19 13.35 6.16
N LEU A 68 -14.73 12.23 5.60
CA LEU A 68 -13.74 12.23 4.52
C LEU A 68 -14.33 13.00 3.32
N PRO A 69 -13.67 14.07 2.82
CA PRO A 69 -14.15 14.77 1.64
C PRO A 69 -14.32 13.82 0.45
N GLY A 70 -15.53 13.81 -0.14
CA GLY A 70 -15.89 12.90 -1.24
C GLY A 70 -16.18 11.45 -0.82
N GLY A 71 -16.16 11.14 0.48
CA GLY A 71 -16.43 9.81 1.04
C GLY A 71 -17.70 9.77 1.90
N SER A 72 -18.13 8.56 2.24
CA SER A 72 -19.29 8.29 3.11
C SER A 72 -18.93 7.96 4.56
N VAL A 73 -17.63 7.89 4.87
CA VAL A 73 -17.09 7.54 6.19
C VAL A 73 -16.27 8.70 6.75
N THR A 74 -15.97 8.67 8.04
CA THR A 74 -15.06 9.62 8.68
C THR A 74 -13.61 9.41 8.24
N LEU A 75 -12.76 10.43 8.43
CA LEU A 75 -11.33 10.32 8.19
C LEU A 75 -10.69 9.24 9.06
N GLY A 76 -11.08 9.14 10.33
CA GLY A 76 -10.61 8.12 11.26
C GLY A 76 -10.93 6.72 10.77
N GLU A 77 -12.16 6.45 10.34
CA GLU A 77 -12.57 5.15 9.81
C GLU A 77 -11.79 4.78 8.54
N ALA A 78 -11.62 5.72 7.61
CA ALA A 78 -10.87 5.48 6.38
C ALA A 78 -9.37 5.19 6.65
N LEU A 79 -8.76 5.91 7.59
CA LEU A 79 -7.35 5.75 7.96
C LEU A 79 -7.08 4.49 8.79
N MET A 80 -8.04 4.09 9.62
CA MET A 80 -7.93 2.91 10.50
C MET A 80 -8.45 1.63 9.84
N ALA A 81 -8.87 1.69 8.57
CA ALA A 81 -9.24 0.52 7.79
C ALA A 81 -8.12 -0.54 7.85
N PRO A 82 -8.39 -1.76 8.34
CA PRO A 82 -7.35 -2.77 8.52
C PRO A 82 -6.62 -3.10 7.21
N THR A 83 -5.32 -3.40 7.31
CA THR A 83 -4.55 -3.88 6.15
C THR A 83 -5.18 -5.16 5.62
N ALA A 84 -5.53 -5.18 4.33
CA ALA A 84 -6.10 -6.34 3.68
C ALA A 84 -5.11 -7.53 3.69
N ILE A 85 -5.60 -8.71 4.09
CA ILE A 85 -4.81 -9.94 4.14
C ILE A 85 -5.18 -10.83 2.95
N TYR A 86 -4.27 -10.94 1.99
CA TYR A 86 -4.52 -11.59 0.70
C TYR A 86 -4.18 -13.09 0.65
N VAL A 87 -3.88 -13.72 1.80
CA VAL A 87 -3.33 -15.09 1.84
C VAL A 87 -4.22 -16.08 1.09
N LYS A 88 -5.54 -16.06 1.33
CA LYS A 88 -6.47 -17.01 0.69
C LYS A 88 -6.55 -16.81 -0.81
N GLN A 89 -6.70 -15.56 -1.26
CA GLN A 89 -6.82 -15.20 -2.67
C GLN A 89 -5.53 -15.53 -3.44
N VAL A 90 -4.38 -15.23 -2.85
CA VAL A 90 -3.07 -15.50 -3.47
C VAL A 90 -2.80 -16.99 -3.54
N LEU A 91 -3.10 -17.77 -2.49
CA LEU A 91 -2.94 -19.23 -2.54
C LEU A 91 -3.86 -19.88 -3.60
N ASP A 92 -5.10 -19.40 -3.74
CA ASP A 92 -6.01 -19.87 -4.80
C ASP A 92 -5.45 -19.57 -6.20
N LEU A 93 -4.95 -18.35 -6.44
CA LEU A 93 -4.30 -17.98 -7.70
C LEU A 93 -3.06 -18.83 -7.99
N ILE A 94 -2.21 -19.06 -6.99
CA ILE A 94 -1.03 -19.92 -7.12
C ILE A 94 -1.45 -21.35 -7.49
N SER A 95 -2.52 -21.88 -6.89
CA SER A 95 -3.00 -23.23 -7.18
C SER A 95 -3.48 -23.41 -8.63
N LYS A 96 -3.94 -22.32 -9.27
CA LYS A 96 -4.34 -22.28 -10.68
C LYS A 96 -3.16 -22.15 -11.65
N GLY A 97 -1.96 -21.87 -11.15
CA GLY A 97 -0.74 -21.71 -11.94
C GLY A 97 -0.61 -20.36 -12.64
N GLY A 98 0.51 -20.17 -13.35
CA GLY A 98 0.79 -18.94 -14.13
C GLY A 98 1.33 -17.75 -13.33
N VAL A 99 1.33 -17.81 -12.00
CA VAL A 99 1.93 -16.76 -11.16
C VAL A 99 3.46 -16.85 -11.21
N LYS A 100 4.09 -15.86 -11.84
CA LYS A 100 5.54 -15.81 -12.03
C LYS A 100 6.28 -14.99 -10.98
N GLY A 101 5.59 -14.02 -10.36
CA GLY A 101 6.12 -13.14 -9.33
C GLY A 101 4.99 -12.50 -8.53
N ILE A 102 5.29 -12.11 -7.29
CA ILE A 102 4.35 -11.42 -6.40
C ILE A 102 5.12 -10.29 -5.71
N ALA A 103 4.61 -9.06 -5.80
CA ALA A 103 5.15 -7.91 -5.08
C ALA A 103 4.12 -7.40 -4.08
N ARG A 104 4.45 -7.42 -2.79
CA ARG A 104 3.63 -6.77 -1.76
C ARG A 104 3.96 -5.28 -1.73
N ILE A 105 2.99 -4.45 -2.04
CA ILE A 105 3.18 -3.00 -2.03
C ILE A 105 3.11 -2.50 -0.58
N THR A 106 4.23 -1.96 -0.09
CA THR A 106 4.37 -1.46 1.29
C THR A 106 5.12 -0.11 1.26
N GLY A 107 6.04 0.14 2.19
CA GLY A 107 6.89 1.32 2.18
C GLY A 107 7.58 1.50 0.83
N GLY A 108 7.66 2.74 0.35
CA GLY A 108 8.19 3.07 -0.98
C GLY A 108 7.25 2.82 -2.17
N GLY A 109 6.11 2.15 -1.97
CA GLY A 109 5.08 2.01 -3.01
C GLY A 109 5.54 1.21 -4.24
N PHE A 110 4.99 1.52 -5.42
CA PHE A 110 5.27 0.77 -6.65
C PHE A 110 6.73 0.87 -7.07
N THR A 111 7.32 2.06 -6.98
CA THR A 111 8.69 2.34 -7.46
C THR A 111 9.76 1.59 -6.69
N ASP A 112 9.52 1.26 -5.42
CA ASP A 112 10.47 0.51 -4.60
C ASP A 112 10.15 -0.99 -4.56
N ASN A 113 8.88 -1.37 -4.44
CA ASN A 113 8.50 -2.76 -4.23
C ASN A 113 8.47 -3.58 -5.53
N MET A 114 8.00 -3.00 -6.65
CA MET A 114 7.84 -3.75 -7.90
C MET A 114 9.18 -4.16 -8.52
N PRO A 115 10.21 -3.29 -8.64
CA PRO A 115 11.49 -3.69 -9.24
C PRO A 115 12.16 -4.90 -8.59
N ARG A 116 11.87 -5.18 -7.30
CA ARG A 116 12.45 -6.30 -6.56
C ARG A 116 12.04 -7.68 -7.06
N VAL A 117 10.92 -7.77 -7.80
CA VAL A 117 10.44 -9.05 -8.34
C VAL A 117 10.87 -9.27 -9.80
N PHE A 118 11.29 -8.22 -10.50
CA PHE A 118 11.66 -8.34 -11.91
C PHE A 118 13.11 -8.85 -12.06
N PRO A 119 13.38 -9.71 -13.04
CA PRO A 119 14.76 -9.99 -13.44
C PRO A 119 15.40 -8.74 -14.04
N LYS A 120 16.73 -8.73 -14.17
CA LYS A 120 17.44 -7.61 -14.83
C LYS A 120 16.93 -7.43 -16.26
N GLY A 121 16.49 -6.23 -16.60
CA GLY A 121 16.05 -5.88 -17.96
C GLY A 121 14.60 -5.41 -18.02
N PRO A 122 13.60 -6.31 -17.88
CA PRO A 122 12.20 -5.92 -17.99
C PRO A 122 11.77 -4.95 -16.87
N GLY A 123 11.00 -3.94 -17.27
CA GLY A 123 10.27 -3.06 -16.36
C GLY A 123 8.76 -3.29 -16.44
N ALA A 124 8.00 -2.54 -15.66
CA ALA A 124 6.54 -2.55 -15.67
C ALA A 124 6.00 -1.30 -16.36
N SER A 125 5.01 -1.46 -17.23
CA SER A 125 4.14 -0.36 -17.68
C SER A 125 2.82 -0.46 -16.94
N ILE A 126 2.42 0.62 -16.28
CA ILE A 126 1.20 0.69 -15.47
C ILE A 126 0.27 1.74 -16.06
N TYR A 127 -0.92 1.30 -16.46
CA TYR A 127 -1.99 2.18 -16.91
C TYR A 127 -2.73 2.72 -15.69
N LYS A 128 -2.53 3.98 -15.32
CA LYS A 128 -3.05 4.57 -14.06
C LYS A 128 -4.56 4.53 -13.92
N GLU A 129 -5.29 4.43 -15.03
CA GLU A 129 -6.75 4.38 -15.07
C GLU A 129 -7.29 2.94 -15.05
N SER A 130 -6.43 1.93 -14.87
CA SER A 130 -6.86 0.52 -14.85
C SER A 130 -7.41 0.07 -13.49
N TRP A 131 -7.50 0.96 -12.50
CA TRP A 131 -8.15 0.70 -11.22
C TRP A 131 -8.74 1.98 -10.64
N GLU A 132 -9.70 1.82 -9.74
CA GLU A 132 -10.27 2.92 -8.98
C GLU A 132 -9.33 3.30 -7.82
N VAL A 133 -8.91 4.56 -7.78
CA VAL A 133 -8.11 5.10 -6.68
C VAL A 133 -9.05 5.47 -5.53
N PRO A 134 -8.89 4.89 -4.32
CA PRO A 134 -9.74 5.23 -3.18
C PRO A 134 -9.73 6.74 -2.89
N THR A 135 -10.90 7.30 -2.57
CA THR A 135 -11.09 8.73 -2.28
C THR A 135 -10.10 9.29 -1.26
N LEU A 136 -9.72 8.48 -0.27
CA LEU A 136 -8.72 8.85 0.73
C LEU A 136 -7.39 9.30 0.09
N PHE A 137 -6.92 8.63 -0.96
CA PHE A 137 -5.68 9.02 -1.64
C PHE A 137 -5.85 10.30 -2.46
N ILE A 138 -7.02 10.52 -3.05
CA ILE A 138 -7.34 11.74 -3.78
C ILE A 138 -7.30 12.93 -2.82
N TRP A 139 -7.98 12.82 -1.67
CA TRP A 139 -7.94 13.85 -0.62
C TRP A 139 -6.52 14.12 -0.10
N ILE A 140 -5.73 13.07 0.18
CA ILE A 140 -4.32 13.23 0.59
C ILE A 140 -3.54 14.01 -0.46
N GLN A 141 -3.73 13.69 -1.74
CA GLN A 141 -3.05 14.34 -2.85
C GLN A 141 -3.46 15.81 -2.98
N GLU A 142 -4.76 16.13 -2.90
CA GLU A 142 -5.26 17.50 -2.99
C GLU A 142 -4.67 18.39 -1.91
N VAL A 143 -4.75 17.96 -0.65
CA VAL A 143 -4.17 18.72 0.47
C VAL A 143 -2.66 18.86 0.29
N ASN A 144 -1.96 17.81 -0.15
CA ASN A 144 -0.51 17.86 -0.34
C ASN A 144 -0.06 18.70 -1.56
N CYS A 145 -0.84 18.74 -2.64
CA CYS A 145 -0.56 19.58 -3.81
C CYS A 145 -0.67 21.07 -3.46
N VAL A 146 -1.63 21.45 -2.61
CA VAL A 146 -1.71 22.82 -2.07
C VAL A 146 -0.44 23.19 -1.28
N LEU A 147 0.25 22.21 -0.69
CA LEU A 147 1.54 22.45 0.00
C LEU A 147 2.64 22.81 -1.01
N HIS A 148 2.74 22.07 -2.11
CA HIS A 148 3.75 22.35 -3.13
C HIS A 148 3.51 23.66 -3.90
N SER A 149 2.26 24.13 -4.01
CA SER A 149 1.96 25.44 -4.62
C SER A 149 2.16 26.63 -3.67
N ASN A 150 2.10 26.42 -2.35
CA ASN A 150 2.34 27.46 -1.34
C ASN A 150 3.80 27.50 -0.85
N ASP A 151 4.61 26.47 -1.15
CA ASP A 151 6.04 26.39 -0.82
C ASP A 151 6.94 26.96 -1.95
N GLY A 152 6.42 27.85 -2.80
CA GLY A 152 7.21 28.77 -3.65
C GLY A 152 8.26 28.11 -4.55
N LEU A 153 7.84 27.79 -5.78
CA LEU A 153 8.63 28.09 -6.97
C LEU A 153 7.91 29.18 -7.76
#